data_AF-A0A076I0S6-F1
#
_entry.id   AF-A0A076I0S6-F1
#
_cell.length_a   1.000
_cell.length_b   1.000
_cell.length_c   1.000
_cell.angle_alpha   90.00
_cell.angle_beta   90.00
_cell.angle_gamma   90.00
#
_symmetry.space_group_name_H-M   'P 1'
#
loop_
_entity.id
_entity.type
_entity.pdbx_description
1 polymer ?
#
loop_
_entity_poly.entity_id
_entity_poly.type
_entity_poly.pdbx_seq_one_letter_code
_entity_poly.pdbx_strand_id
1 'polypeptide(L)'
;MAVTIRKNDVKASNLIRLLVAVTGLRALVGAAMGQISPYFTHWMVAGVYVLTLGLYVAIGLGVRAGKRWVKIVFLLYSLLNFSFITLPPLQLSALTVEQLLLLLGHALHIWAFFLVARDLLRRPVVEQP
;
A
#
# COMPACT_ATOMS: atom_id res chain seq x y z
N MET A 1 27.02 -8.12 2.50
CA MET A 1 25.95 -7.55 1.65
C MET A 1 24.63 -8.19 2.10
N ALA A 2 23.62 -7.44 2.54
CA ALA A 2 22.36 -8.02 3.03
C ALA A 2 21.63 -8.76 1.89
N VAL A 3 21.32 -10.03 2.08
CA VAL A 3 20.73 -10.91 1.05
C VAL A 3 19.24 -10.59 0.91
N THR A 4 18.85 -9.93 -0.18
CA THR A 4 17.43 -9.73 -0.53
C THR A 4 16.84 -11.02 -1.08
N ILE A 5 15.75 -11.52 -0.50
CA ILE A 5 15.12 -12.77 -0.98
C ILE A 5 14.18 -12.42 -2.12
N ARG A 6 14.61 -12.67 -3.36
CA ARG A 6 13.85 -12.37 -4.60
C ARG A 6 12.39 -12.85 -4.55
N LYS A 7 12.11 -14.00 -3.92
CA LYS A 7 10.75 -14.55 -3.77
C LYS A 7 9.84 -13.68 -2.89
N ASN A 8 10.37 -13.07 -1.83
CA ASN A 8 9.60 -12.16 -0.98
C ASN A 8 9.37 -10.82 -1.67
N ASP A 9 10.36 -10.32 -2.41
CA ASP A 9 10.26 -9.09 -3.19
C ASP A 9 9.20 -9.17 -4.30
N VAL A 10 9.12 -10.32 -4.99
CA VAL A 10 8.06 -10.57 -5.97
C VAL A 10 6.68 -10.61 -5.30
N LYS A 11 6.55 -11.28 -4.15
CA LYS A 11 5.28 -11.33 -3.40
C LYS A 11 4.85 -9.94 -2.92
N ALA A 12 5.76 -9.19 -2.30
CA ALA A 12 5.49 -7.83 -1.83
C ALA A 12 5.12 -6.91 -3.00
N SER A 13 5.85 -6.98 -4.12
CA SER A 13 5.52 -6.23 -5.32
C SER A 13 4.12 -6.57 -5.86
N ASN A 14 3.75 -7.85 -5.90
CA ASN A 14 2.43 -8.27 -6.35
C ASN A 14 1.32 -7.76 -5.42
N LEU A 15 1.51 -7.80 -4.10
CA LEU A 15 0.57 -7.23 -3.13
C LEU A 15 0.42 -5.71 -3.31
N ILE A 16 1.52 -5.00 -3.53
CA ILE A 16 1.49 -3.54 -3.79
C ILE A 16 0.77 -3.22 -5.10
N ARG A 17 0.96 -4.02 -6.16
CA ARG A 17 0.21 -3.86 -7.41
C ARG A 17 -1.28 -4.17 -7.24
N LEU A 18 -1.63 -5.17 -6.44
CA LEU A 18 -3.02 -5.45 -6.11
C LEU A 18 -3.63 -4.30 -5.30
N LEU A 19 -2.86 -3.69 -4.39
CA LEU A 19 -3.25 -2.50 -3.65
C LEU A 19 -3.53 -1.32 -4.59
N VAL A 20 -2.72 -1.11 -5.64
CA VAL A 20 -2.99 -0.11 -6.69
C VAL A 20 -4.34 -0.36 -7.35
N ALA A 21 -4.61 -1.61 -7.74
CA ALA A 21 -5.88 -1.98 -8.38
C ALA A 21 -7.08 -1.74 -7.45
N VAL A 22 -6.98 -2.17 -6.18
CA VAL A 22 -8.03 -1.97 -5.17
C VAL A 22 -8.25 -0.48 -4.88
N THR A 23 -7.19 0.31 -4.79
CA THR A 23 -7.27 1.77 -4.56
C THR A 23 -7.91 2.48 -5.76
N GLY A 24 -7.54 2.08 -6.99
CA GLY A 24 -8.16 2.60 -8.21
C GLY A 24 -9.65 2.26 -8.30
N LEU A 25 -10.01 1.00 -8.01
CA LEU A 25 -11.40 0.57 -7.99
C LEU A 25 -12.22 1.31 -6.92
N ARG A 26 -11.65 1.52 -5.73
CA ARG A 26 -12.29 2.30 -4.68
C ARG A 26 -12.56 3.74 -5.12
N ALA A 27 -11.60 4.38 -5.79
CA ALA A 27 -11.79 5.72 -6.32
C ALA A 27 -12.93 5.79 -7.35
N LEU A 28 -13.03 4.79 -8.22
CA LEU A 28 -14.13 4.67 -9.19
C LEU A 28 -15.49 4.47 -8.50
N VAL A 29 -15.57 3.59 -7.50
CA VAL A 29 -16.81 3.35 -6.74
C VAL A 29 -17.23 4.62 -6.00
N GLY A 30 -16.30 5.30 -5.32
CA GLY A 30 -16.59 6.55 -4.62
C GLY A 30 -17.09 7.65 -5.57
N ALA A 31 -16.48 7.77 -6.76
CA ALA A 31 -16.93 8.70 -7.79
C ALA A 31 -18.32 8.35 -8.33
N ALA A 32 -18.60 7.08 -8.60
CA ALA A 32 -19.91 6.61 -9.07
C ALA A 32 -21.02 6.81 -8.02
N MET A 33 -20.67 6.74 -6.74
CA MET A 33 -21.58 7.01 -5.62
C MET A 33 -21.77 8.51 -5.33
N GLY A 34 -21.16 9.40 -6.12
CA GLY A 34 -21.27 10.85 -5.92
C GLY A 34 -20.62 11.35 -4.63
N GLN A 35 -19.73 10.55 -4.02
CA GLN A 35 -19.01 10.96 -2.82
C GLN A 35 -17.91 11.96 -3.17
N ILE A 36 -18.31 13.22 -3.21
CA ILE A 36 -17.45 14.36 -3.43
C ILE A 36 -17.16 14.95 -2.07
N SER A 37 -15.87 15.09 -1.73
CA SER A 37 -15.50 15.83 -0.52
C SER A 37 -16.05 17.26 -0.62
N PRO A 38 -16.84 17.75 0.36
CA PRO A 38 -17.34 19.12 0.33
C PRO A 38 -16.22 20.15 0.53
N TYR A 39 -15.05 19.70 0.99
CA TYR A 39 -13.91 20.55 1.34
C TYR A 39 -12.90 20.70 0.21
N PHE A 40 -12.95 19.84 -0.81
CA PHE A 40 -11.92 19.75 -1.85
C PHE A 40 -12.54 19.71 -3.24
N THR A 41 -11.94 20.45 -4.18
CA THR A 41 -12.36 20.39 -5.59
C THR A 41 -12.12 18.99 -6.15
N HIS A 42 -12.97 18.54 -7.09
CA HIS A 42 -12.82 17.23 -7.74
C HIS A 42 -11.43 17.02 -8.33
N TRP A 43 -10.85 18.09 -8.90
CA TRP A 43 -9.51 18.07 -9.47
C TRP A 43 -8.42 17.85 -8.43
N MET A 44 -8.56 18.42 -7.24
CA MET A 44 -7.60 18.21 -6.17
C MET A 44 -7.68 16.78 -5.63
N VAL A 45 -8.89 16.25 -5.43
CA VAL A 45 -9.09 14.85 -5.02
C VAL A 45 -8.52 13.89 -6.07
N ALA A 46 -8.81 14.12 -7.35
CA ALA A 46 -8.28 13.33 -8.45
C ALA A 46 -6.73 13.40 -8.50
N GLY A 47 -6.15 14.59 -8.34
CA GLY A 47 -4.71 14.78 -8.28
C GLY A 47 -4.05 13.98 -7.16
N VAL A 48 -4.61 14.01 -5.95
CA VAL A 48 -4.12 13.22 -4.80
C VAL A 48 -4.20 11.71 -5.10
N TYR A 49 -5.29 11.23 -5.70
CA TYR A 49 -5.41 9.83 -6.09
C TYR A 49 -4.37 9.42 -7.13
N VAL A 50 -4.18 10.22 -8.19
CA VAL A 50 -3.19 9.94 -9.24
C VAL A 50 -1.77 9.92 -8.65
N LEU A 51 -1.43 10.88 -7.80
CA LEU A 51 -0.12 10.91 -7.11
C LEU A 51 0.07 9.68 -6.21
N THR A 52 -0.95 9.30 -5.46
CA THR A 52 -0.92 8.14 -4.56
C THR A 52 -0.74 6.84 -5.35
N LEU A 53 -1.50 6.66 -6.44
CA LEU A 53 -1.38 5.50 -7.32
C LEU A 53 0.01 5.46 -7.98
N GLY A 54 0.50 6.59 -8.49
CA GLY A 54 1.82 6.71 -9.09
C GLY A 54 2.94 6.34 -8.10
N LEU A 55 2.83 6.78 -6.85
CA LEU A 55 3.75 6.42 -5.77
C LEU A 55 3.76 4.90 -5.53
N TYR A 56 2.60 4.27 -5.37
CA TYR A 56 2.53 2.82 -5.15
C TYR A 56 3.05 2.01 -6.35
N VAL A 57 2.80 2.47 -7.58
CA VAL A 57 3.36 1.85 -8.79
C VAL A 57 4.89 1.92 -8.77
N ALA A 58 5.46 3.11 -8.50
CA ALA A 58 6.90 3.30 -8.41
C ALA A 58 7.53 2.43 -7.31
N ILE A 59 6.89 2.37 -6.14
CA ILE A 59 7.33 1.50 -5.03
C ILE A 59 7.27 0.03 -5.44
N GLY A 60 6.16 -0.43 -6.03
CA GLY A 60 5.98 -1.81 -6.47
C GLY A 60 7.04 -2.25 -7.47
N LEU A 61 7.41 -1.38 -8.41
CA LEU A 61 8.50 -1.62 -9.36
C LEU A 61 9.87 -1.64 -8.68
N GLY A 62 10.13 -0.70 -7.78
CA GLY A 62 11.39 -0.61 -7.05
C GLY A 62 11.64 -1.79 -6.10
N VAL A 63 10.60 -2.26 -5.41
CA VAL A 63 10.65 -3.48 -4.57
C VAL A 63 10.96 -4.69 -5.43
N ARG A 64 10.34 -4.83 -6.61
CA ARG A 64 10.62 -5.94 -7.55
C ARG A 64 12.06 -5.94 -8.07
N ALA A 65 12.64 -4.76 -8.24
CA ALA A 65 14.03 -4.58 -8.63
C ALA A 65 15.02 -4.81 -7.47
N GLY A 66 14.54 -5.16 -6.26
CA GLY A 66 15.38 -5.40 -5.09
C GLY A 66 16.00 -4.14 -4.49
N LYS A 67 15.51 -2.94 -4.85
CA LYS A 67 16.10 -1.67 -4.39
C LYS A 67 15.80 -1.45 -2.90
N ARG A 68 16.85 -1.54 -2.07
CA ARG A 68 16.73 -1.41 -0.60
C ARG A 68 16.13 -0.07 -0.16
N TRP A 69 16.53 1.03 -0.78
CA TRP A 69 16.02 2.37 -0.41
C TRP A 69 14.51 2.50 -0.63
N VAL A 70 13.95 1.85 -1.67
CA VAL A 70 12.50 1.85 -1.95
C VAL A 70 11.73 1.13 -0.85
N LYS A 71 12.28 0.03 -0.34
CA LYS A 71 11.71 -0.70 0.80
C LYS A 71 11.63 0.19 2.05
N ILE A 72 12.69 0.96 2.32
CA ILE A 72 12.72 1.90 3.46
C ILE A 72 11.67 3.00 3.27
N VAL A 73 11.61 3.62 2.09
CA VAL A 73 10.60 4.64 1.76
C VAL A 73 9.18 4.07 1.95
N PHE A 74 8.93 2.85 1.49
CA PHE A 74 7.64 2.18 1.69
C PHE A 74 7.32 1.97 3.16
N LEU A 75 8.28 1.53 3.99
CA LEU A 75 8.06 1.34 5.43
C LEU A 75 7.77 2.67 6.13
N LEU A 76 8.53 3.73 5.83
CA LEU A 76 8.30 5.06 6.41
C LEU A 76 6.92 5.61 6.02
N TYR A 77 6.57 5.50 4.74
CA TYR A 77 5.24 5.89 4.26
C TYR A 77 4.13 5.06 4.91
N SER A 78 4.35 3.76 5.12
CA SER A 78 3.39 2.87 5.79
C SER A 78 3.20 3.27 7.26
N LEU A 79 4.28 3.57 7.98
CA LEU A 79 4.19 4.04 9.37
C LEU A 79 3.39 5.33 9.45
N LEU A 80 3.68 6.30 8.57
CA LEU A 80 2.92 7.54 8.48
C LEU A 80 1.44 7.27 8.20
N ASN A 81 1.15 6.40 7.22
CA ASN A 81 -0.20 6.02 6.84
C ASN A 81 -0.95 5.39 8.04
N PHE A 82 -0.33 4.46 8.76
CA PHE A 82 -0.91 3.84 9.95
C PHE A 82 -1.12 4.82 11.11
N SER A 83 -0.25 5.82 11.28
CA SER A 83 -0.44 6.87 12.27
C SER A 83 -1.64 7.78 11.99
N PHE A 84 -2.01 7.94 10.71
CA PHE A 84 -3.15 8.77 10.28
C PHE A 84 -4.42 7.97 10.01
N ILE A 85 -4.39 6.64 10.07
CA ILE A 85 -5.58 5.81 9.94
C ILE A 85 -6.40 5.89 11.22
N THR A 86 -7.47 6.69 11.18
CA THR A 86 -8.62 6.51 12.04
C THR A 86 -9.54 5.50 11.36
N LEU A 87 -9.52 4.25 11.82
CA LEU A 87 -10.51 3.25 11.40
C LEU A 87 -11.89 3.77 11.84
N PRO A 88 -12.80 4.10 10.91
CA PRO A 88 -14.16 4.45 11.30
C PRO A 88 -14.78 3.25 12.04
N PRO A 89 -15.67 3.48 13.02
CA PRO A 89 -16.32 2.39 13.73
C PRO A 89 -17.02 1.48 12.72
N LEU A 90 -16.52 0.25 12.61
CA LEU A 90 -17.04 -0.75 11.67
C LEU A 90 -18.43 -1.16 12.14
N GLN A 91 -19.46 -0.57 11.53
CA GLN A 91 -20.82 -1.08 11.62
C GLN A 91 -20.92 -2.31 10.71
N LEU A 92 -20.56 -3.47 11.26
CA LEU A 92 -20.52 -4.75 10.55
C LEU A 92 -21.88 -5.16 9.94
N SER A 93 -22.98 -4.56 10.40
CA SER A 93 -24.33 -4.82 9.92
C SER A 93 -24.64 -4.24 8.54
N ALA A 94 -23.85 -3.29 8.03
CA ALA A 94 -24.10 -2.63 6.74
C ALA A 94 -22.80 -2.20 6.03
N LEU A 95 -21.89 -3.15 5.81
CA LEU A 95 -20.66 -2.88 5.08
C LEU A 95 -20.94 -2.54 3.61
N THR A 96 -20.59 -1.32 3.21
CA THR A 96 -20.65 -0.88 1.81
C THR A 96 -19.50 -1.48 1.00
N VAL A 97 -19.67 -1.56 -0.33
CA VAL A 97 -18.61 -2.02 -1.25
C VAL A 97 -17.33 -1.19 -1.08
N GLU A 98 -17.47 0.12 -0.87
CA GLU A 98 -16.32 1.01 -0.64
C GLU A 98 -15.57 0.66 0.65
N GLN A 99 -16.29 0.37 1.74
CA GLN A 99 -15.68 -0.06 3.01
C GLN A 99 -15.00 -1.42 2.88
N LEU A 100 -15.56 -2.35 2.12
CA LEU A 100 -14.91 -3.64 1.81
C LEU A 100 -13.60 -3.44 1.05
N LEU A 101 -13.59 -2.56 0.03
CA LEU A 101 -12.38 -2.22 -0.72
C LEU A 101 -11.35 -1.51 0.16
N LEU A 102 -11.78 -0.65 1.08
CA LEU A 102 -10.91 -0.01 2.07
C LEU A 102 -10.24 -1.04 2.97
N LEU A 103 -11.01 -1.97 3.54
CA LEU A 103 -10.50 -3.05 4.41
C LEU A 103 -9.55 -3.98 3.66
N LEU A 104 -9.91 -4.37 2.43
CA LEU A 104 -9.05 -5.17 1.58
C LEU A 104 -7.73 -4.45 1.28
N GLY A 105 -7.80 -3.15 0.94
CA GLY A 105 -6.63 -2.31 0.74
C GLY A 105 -5.72 -2.29 1.97
N HIS A 106 -6.28 -2.09 3.16
CA HIS A 106 -5.51 -2.13 4.41
C HIS A 106 -4.86 -3.48 4.66
N ALA A 107 -5.60 -4.58 4.47
CA ALA A 107 -5.07 -5.93 4.65
C ALA A 107 -3.87 -6.19 3.71
N LEU A 108 -3.99 -5.80 2.44
CA LEU A 108 -2.91 -5.90 1.46
C LEU A 108 -1.70 -5.04 1.85
N HIS A 109 -1.94 -3.81 2.32
CA HIS A 109 -0.89 -2.90 2.75
C HIS A 109 -0.13 -3.43 3.96
N ILE A 110 -0.84 -3.90 4.99
CA ILE A 110 -0.27 -4.50 6.19
C ILE A 110 0.55 -5.74 5.83
N TRP A 111 0.05 -6.60 4.94
CA TRP A 111 0.79 -7.78 4.54
C TRP A 111 2.06 -7.42 3.75
N ALA A 112 1.97 -6.46 2.82
CA ALA A 112 3.14 -5.96 2.12
C ALA A 112 4.16 -5.35 3.09
N PHE A 113 3.71 -4.59 4.09
CA PHE A 113 4.54 -4.05 5.16
C PHE A 113 5.32 -5.15 5.90
N PHE A 114 4.63 -6.20 6.36
CA PHE A 114 5.30 -7.30 7.07
C PHE A 114 6.32 -8.04 6.20
N LEU A 115 6.02 -8.26 4.91
CA LEU A 115 6.98 -8.92 4.01
C LEU A 115 8.24 -8.07 3.79
N VAL A 116 8.07 -6.76 3.56
CA VAL A 116 9.19 -5.84 3.34
C VAL A 116 9.99 -5.63 4.62
N ALA A 117 9.34 -5.47 5.77
CA ALA A 117 10.00 -5.35 7.07
C ALA A 117 10.78 -6.62 7.41
N ARG A 118 10.18 -7.80 7.23
CA ARG A 118 10.85 -9.09 7.44
C ARG A 118 12.06 -9.26 6.53
N ASP A 119 11.98 -8.84 5.28
CA ASP A 119 13.10 -8.92 4.34
C ASP A 119 14.24 -7.98 4.75
N LEU A 120 13.94 -6.76 5.21
CA LEU A 120 14.95 -5.80 5.67
C LEU A 120 15.59 -6.15 7.02
N LEU A 121 14.83 -6.78 7.93
CA LEU A 121 15.31 -7.18 9.26
C LEU A 121 16.13 -8.47 9.25
N ARG A 122 16.03 -9.29 8.19
CA ARG A 122 16.88 -10.47 8.04
C ARG A 122 18.32 -10.04 7.83
N ARG A 123 19.18 -10.35 8.80
CA ARG A 123 20.63 -10.20 8.67
C ARG A 123 21.11 -11.09 7.51
N PRO A 124 22.12 -10.66 6.72
CA PRO A 124 22.88 -11.62 5.92
C PRO A 124 23.40 -12.69 6.88
N VAL A 125 23.03 -13.95 6.63
CA VAL A 125 23.74 -15.07 7.25
C VAL A 125 25.16 -14.95 6.71
N VAL A 126 26.07 -14.46 7.54
CA VAL A 126 27.49 -14.55 7.25
C VAL A 126 27.76 -16.04 7.21
N GLU A 127 27.99 -16.58 6.01
CA GLU A 127 28.67 -17.86 5.86
C GLU A 127 29.99 -17.70 6.60
N GLN A 128 30.06 -18.28 7.81
CA GLN A 128 31.30 -18.37 8.55
C GLN A 128 32.21 -19.33 7.75
N PRO A 129 33.47 -18.94 7.50
CA PRO A 129 34.41 -19.74 6.74
C PRO A 129 34.72 -21.09 7.41
#